data_AF-A0A9P0BA34-F1
#
_entry.id   AF-A0A9P0BA34-F1
#
_cell.length_a   1.000
_cell.length_b   1.000
_cell.length_c   1.000
_cell.angle_alpha   90.00
_cell.angle_beta   90.00
_cell.angle_gamma   90.00
#
_symmetry.space_group_name_H-M   'P 1'
#
loop_
_entity.id
_entity.type
_entity.pdbx_description
1 polymer ?
#
loop_
_entity_poly.entity_id
_entity_poly.type
_entity_poly.pdbx_seq_one_letter_code
_entity_poly.pdbx_strand_id
1 'polypeptide(L)'
;MTAVASDFPDVTRFILWSDSCVPQNKNSVMTVALKKFLQENPNILQITQKFCEPGHSSIQEVDNVHSQIEKKLANMKIYSPLGLLRALKEVNRKSPFYVSHMQLQNFKDYQGASKSYNFKNIPYCALKVLKYLSNKPMQVYFKLSHSEVEDFKVCSIVSQMTRKNSAAAMVNLPVIKICSAPRECLLPEDKVYCLYKLFKYLPEVDKTYIRTLFYQYKDEQNIKKLKKKFKSLENENNPKLNKKSESKTKPNKNKDKTLM
;
A
#
# COMPACT_ATOMS: atom_id res chain seq x y z
N MET A 1 -10.16 -3.46 -14.38
CA MET A 1 -9.92 -4.37 -13.24
C MET A 1 -10.80 -5.57 -13.52
N THR A 2 -10.25 -6.67 -14.01
CA THR A 2 -11.01 -7.90 -14.18
C THR A 2 -11.29 -8.44 -12.79
N ALA A 3 -12.50 -8.24 -12.31
CA ALA A 3 -12.94 -8.87 -11.07
C ALA A 3 -12.96 -10.37 -11.34
N VAL A 4 -12.47 -11.19 -10.40
CA VAL A 4 -12.56 -12.66 -10.52
C VAL A 4 -14.00 -13.12 -10.79
N ALA A 5 -14.98 -12.37 -10.30
CA ALA A 5 -16.41 -12.56 -10.60
C ALA A 5 -16.77 -12.36 -12.08
N SER A 6 -16.07 -11.47 -12.79
CA SER A 6 -16.25 -11.23 -14.22
C SER A 6 -15.53 -12.26 -15.08
N ASP A 7 -14.36 -12.74 -14.64
CA ASP A 7 -13.58 -13.74 -15.36
C ASP A 7 -14.21 -15.13 -15.29
N PHE A 8 -14.98 -15.40 -14.22
CA PHE A 8 -15.66 -16.67 -13.98
C PHE A 8 -17.15 -16.45 -13.63
N PRO A 9 -18.01 -16.17 -14.62
CA PRO A 9 -19.40 -15.77 -14.39
C PRO A 9 -20.27 -16.86 -13.73
N ASP A 10 -19.92 -18.14 -13.94
CA ASP A 10 -20.65 -19.29 -13.39
C ASP A 10 -20.29 -19.59 -11.93
N VAL A 11 -19.25 -18.94 -11.39
CA VAL A 11 -18.79 -19.19 -10.02
C VAL A 11 -19.71 -18.50 -9.02
N THR A 12 -20.48 -19.31 -8.31
CA THR A 12 -21.41 -18.85 -7.27
C THR A 12 -20.84 -18.94 -5.84
N ARG A 13 -19.71 -19.64 -5.66
CA ARG A 13 -19.14 -19.92 -4.33
C ARG A 13 -17.62 -19.78 -4.33
N PHE A 14 -17.10 -19.06 -3.35
CA PHE A 14 -15.66 -18.95 -3.10
C PHE A 14 -15.26 -19.68 -1.83
N ILE A 15 -14.11 -20.36 -1.90
CA ILE A 15 -13.38 -20.86 -0.73
C ILE A 15 -12.07 -20.11 -0.69
N LEU A 16 -11.85 -19.34 0.37
CA LEU A 16 -10.62 -18.60 0.62
C LEU A 16 -9.82 -19.35 1.68
N TRP A 17 -8.56 -19.64 1.40
CA TRP A 17 -7.61 -20.10 2.41
C TRP A 17 -6.75 -18.92 2.85
N SER A 18 -6.65 -18.73 4.16
CA SER A 18 -5.83 -17.66 4.75
C SER A 18 -4.94 -18.23 5.86
N ASP A 19 -3.83 -17.56 6.12
CA ASP A 19 -3.04 -17.82 7.32
C ASP A 19 -3.88 -17.52 8.59
N SER A 20 -3.36 -17.94 9.75
CA SER A 20 -4.02 -17.72 11.04
C SER A 20 -3.68 -16.38 11.71
N CYS A 21 -3.17 -15.38 10.97
CA CYS A 21 -2.82 -14.08 11.52
C CYS A 21 -4.08 -13.27 11.87
N VAL A 22 -4.31 -13.02 13.17
CA VAL A 22 -5.53 -12.34 13.66
C VAL A 22 -5.61 -10.89 13.18
N PRO A 23 -4.57 -10.04 13.35
CA PRO A 23 -4.65 -8.64 12.93
C PRO A 23 -4.83 -8.45 11.41
N GLN A 24 -4.42 -9.42 10.59
CA GLN A 24 -4.51 -9.34 9.14
C GLN A 24 -5.77 -10.00 8.58
N ASN A 25 -6.01 -11.27 8.91
CA ASN A 25 -6.98 -12.13 8.21
C ASN A 25 -8.20 -12.49 9.06
N LYS A 26 -8.07 -12.61 10.39
CA LYS A 26 -9.18 -12.95 11.31
C LYS A 26 -9.65 -11.72 12.09
N ASN A 27 -10.30 -10.78 11.42
CA ASN A 27 -10.83 -9.59 12.08
C ASN A 27 -12.14 -9.08 11.46
N SER A 28 -12.75 -8.10 12.12
CA SER A 28 -13.99 -7.47 11.68
C SER A 28 -13.85 -6.69 10.37
N VAL A 29 -12.66 -6.14 10.09
CA VAL A 29 -12.38 -5.39 8.85
C VAL A 29 -12.51 -6.30 7.64
N MET A 30 -11.87 -7.48 7.69
CA MET A 30 -11.98 -8.51 6.64
C MET A 30 -13.40 -9.01 6.47
N THR A 31 -14.13 -9.23 7.58
CA THR A 31 -15.53 -9.64 7.53
C THR A 31 -16.41 -8.61 6.80
N VAL A 32 -16.23 -7.32 7.07
CA VAL A 32 -16.97 -6.27 6.37
C VAL A 32 -16.58 -6.20 4.89
N ALA A 33 -15.29 -6.33 4.58
CA ALA A 33 -14.80 -6.33 3.20
C ALA A 33 -15.41 -7.45 2.36
N LEU A 34 -15.41 -8.70 2.86
CA LEU A 34 -15.98 -9.85 2.16
C LEU A 34 -17.49 -9.76 2.02
N LYS A 35 -18.19 -9.26 3.05
CA LYS A 35 -19.63 -9.01 2.96
C LYS A 35 -19.97 -7.92 1.95
N LYS A 36 -19.16 -6.85 1.88
CA LYS A 36 -19.35 -5.80 0.88
C LYS A 36 -19.14 -6.34 -0.54
N PHE A 37 -18.11 -7.16 -0.73
CA PHE A 37 -17.86 -7.82 -1.99
C PHE A 37 -19.04 -8.72 -2.42
N LEU A 38 -19.64 -9.49 -1.50
CA LEU A 38 -20.86 -10.26 -1.78
C LEU A 38 -22.05 -9.38 -2.21
N GLN A 39 -22.19 -8.19 -1.62
CA GLN A 39 -23.27 -7.26 -2.00
C GLN A 39 -23.04 -6.61 -3.36
N GLU A 40 -21.78 -6.35 -3.72
CA GLU A 40 -21.42 -5.76 -5.01
C GLU A 40 -21.50 -6.79 -6.16
N ASN A 41 -21.57 -8.10 -5.85
CA ASN A 41 -21.54 -9.18 -6.83
C ASN A 41 -22.67 -10.20 -6.57
N PRO A 42 -23.91 -9.92 -7.02
CA PRO A 42 -25.10 -10.72 -6.68
C PRO A 42 -25.05 -12.18 -7.18
N ASN A 43 -24.26 -12.46 -8.22
CA ASN A 43 -24.05 -13.82 -8.72
C ASN A 43 -23.34 -14.73 -7.70
N ILE A 44 -22.60 -14.13 -6.76
CA ILE A 44 -21.87 -14.85 -5.74
C ILE A 44 -22.78 -15.05 -4.53
N LEU A 45 -23.08 -16.31 -4.23
CA LEU A 45 -24.02 -16.69 -3.17
C LEU A 45 -23.32 -16.91 -1.82
N GLN A 46 -22.07 -17.38 -1.85
CA GLN A 46 -21.35 -17.78 -0.65
C GLN A 46 -19.86 -17.50 -0.74
N ILE A 47 -19.29 -17.05 0.38
CA ILE A 47 -17.84 -17.07 0.62
C ILE A 47 -17.57 -17.85 1.90
N THR A 48 -16.63 -18.79 1.84
CA THR A 48 -16.13 -19.53 2.99
C THR A 48 -14.64 -19.26 3.15
N GLN A 49 -14.24 -18.63 4.24
CA GLN A 49 -12.85 -18.38 4.58
C GLN A 49 -12.39 -19.42 5.60
N LYS A 50 -11.41 -20.24 5.22
CA LYS A 50 -10.78 -21.25 6.06
C LYS A 50 -9.40 -20.74 6.50
N PHE A 51 -9.06 -20.96 7.76
CA PHE A 51 -7.80 -20.54 8.35
C PHE A 51 -6.90 -21.75 8.61
N CYS A 52 -5.64 -21.64 8.20
CA CYS A 52 -4.65 -22.69 8.44
C CYS A 52 -4.34 -22.83 9.92
N GLU A 53 -3.94 -24.03 10.34
CA GLU A 53 -3.49 -24.28 11.71
C GLU A 53 -1.99 -24.01 11.82
N PRO A 54 -1.51 -23.48 12.96
CA PRO A 54 -0.08 -23.35 13.20
C PRO A 54 0.62 -24.71 12.99
N GLY A 55 1.68 -24.74 12.18
CA GLY A 55 2.40 -25.97 11.82
C GLY A 55 1.87 -26.70 10.58
N HIS A 56 0.69 -26.35 10.07
CA HIS A 56 0.09 -26.94 8.87
C HIS A 56 -0.40 -25.83 7.92
N SER A 57 0.52 -25.27 7.12
CA SER A 57 0.16 -24.35 6.03
C SER A 57 -0.35 -25.16 4.83
N SER A 58 -1.64 -25.07 4.56
CA SER A 58 -2.22 -25.57 3.29
C SER A 58 -1.97 -24.60 2.12
N ILE A 59 -1.30 -23.46 2.36
CA ILE A 59 -1.11 -22.38 1.39
C ILE A 59 0.33 -22.38 0.86
N GLN A 60 0.79 -23.54 0.42
CA GLN A 60 2.15 -23.72 -0.11
C GLN A 60 2.39 -22.89 -1.38
N GLU A 61 1.35 -22.59 -2.14
CA GLU A 61 1.44 -21.78 -3.36
C GLU A 61 1.87 -20.34 -3.05
N VAL A 62 1.32 -19.73 -1.99
CA VAL A 62 1.65 -18.36 -1.60
C VAL A 62 3.07 -18.31 -1.02
N ASP A 63 3.44 -19.29 -0.19
CA ASP A 63 4.80 -19.41 0.35
C ASP A 63 5.85 -19.59 -0.76
N ASN A 64 5.52 -20.37 -1.80
CA ASN A 64 6.36 -20.52 -2.99
C ASN A 64 6.50 -19.20 -3.77
N VAL A 65 5.40 -18.46 -3.98
CA VAL A 65 5.44 -17.13 -4.62
C VAL A 65 6.31 -16.17 -3.81
N HIS A 66 6.15 -16.11 -2.49
CA HIS A 66 6.99 -15.29 -1.61
C HIS A 66 8.46 -15.67 -1.71
N SER A 67 8.77 -16.97 -1.68
CA SER A 67 10.13 -17.48 -1.79
C SER A 67 10.79 -17.08 -3.11
N GLN A 68 10.05 -17.11 -4.22
CA GLN A 68 10.56 -16.68 -5.53
C GLN A 68 10.79 -15.16 -5.57
N ILE A 69 9.86 -14.37 -5.03
CA ILE A 69 9.99 -12.91 -4.94
C ILE A 69 11.23 -12.56 -4.11
N GLU A 70 11.38 -13.15 -2.92
CA GLU A 70 12.49 -12.89 -2.02
C GLU A 70 13.85 -13.20 -2.67
N LYS A 71 13.99 -14.37 -3.31
CA LYS A 71 15.21 -14.75 -4.05
C LYS A 71 15.59 -13.75 -5.14
N LYS A 72 14.60 -13.23 -5.87
CA LYS A 72 14.81 -12.22 -6.91
C LYS A 72 15.19 -10.88 -6.29
N LEU A 73 14.51 -10.45 -5.23
CA LEU A 73 14.75 -9.17 -4.57
C LEU A 73 16.09 -9.13 -3.82
N ALA A 74 16.54 -10.25 -3.25
CA ALA A 74 17.83 -10.34 -2.55
C ALA A 74 19.03 -9.94 -3.44
N ASN A 75 18.90 -10.15 -4.75
CA ASN A 75 19.95 -9.86 -5.73
C ASN A 75 19.74 -8.55 -6.50
N MET A 76 18.71 -7.75 -6.15
CA MET A 76 18.34 -6.54 -6.88
C MET A 76 18.40 -5.29 -6.02
N LYS A 77 18.95 -4.22 -6.58
CA LYS A 77 18.87 -2.89 -5.99
C LYS A 77 17.62 -2.20 -6.52
N ILE A 78 16.68 -1.89 -5.63
CA ILE A 78 15.44 -1.18 -5.97
C ILE A 78 15.59 0.28 -5.58
N TYR A 79 15.40 1.17 -6.54
CA TYR A 79 15.53 2.62 -6.34
C TYR A 79 14.21 3.39 -6.47
N SER A 80 13.18 2.76 -7.04
CA SER A 80 11.85 3.35 -7.19
C SER A 80 10.75 2.27 -7.12
N PRO A 81 9.50 2.66 -6.84
CA PRO A 81 8.35 1.75 -6.96
C PRO A 81 8.22 1.12 -8.35
N LEU A 82 8.60 1.84 -9.41
CA LEU A 82 8.60 1.32 -10.77
C LEU A 82 9.65 0.21 -10.95
N GLY A 83 10.82 0.37 -10.32
CA GLY A 83 11.85 -0.66 -10.26
C GLY A 83 11.35 -1.95 -9.58
N LEU A 84 10.62 -1.81 -8.47
CA LEU A 84 9.97 -2.95 -7.80
C LEU A 84 8.94 -3.63 -8.71
N LEU A 85 8.09 -2.86 -9.40
CA LEU A 85 7.09 -3.42 -10.32
C LEU A 85 7.73 -4.28 -11.43
N ARG A 86 8.84 -3.80 -12.01
CA ARG A 86 9.60 -4.56 -13.00
C ARG A 86 10.21 -5.82 -12.41
N ALA A 87 10.82 -5.69 -11.24
CA ALA A 87 11.40 -6.83 -10.54
C ALA A 87 10.35 -7.93 -10.33
N LEU A 88 9.14 -7.57 -9.86
CA LEU A 88 8.03 -8.50 -9.63
C LEU A 88 7.56 -9.22 -10.90
N LYS A 89 7.47 -8.50 -12.03
CA LYS A 89 7.12 -9.10 -13.33
C LYS A 89 8.16 -10.09 -13.85
N GLU A 90 9.41 -9.93 -13.45
CA GLU A 90 10.53 -10.79 -13.86
C GLU A 90 10.79 -11.97 -12.92
N VAL A 91 10.09 -12.09 -11.80
CA VAL A 91 10.35 -13.12 -10.78
C VAL A 91 10.22 -14.52 -11.38
N ASN A 92 9.14 -14.79 -12.11
CA ASN A 92 8.88 -16.07 -12.73
C ASN A 92 8.73 -15.91 -14.25
N ARG A 93 9.72 -16.38 -15.01
CA ARG A 93 9.69 -16.29 -16.48
C ARG A 93 8.81 -17.36 -17.13
N LYS A 94 8.56 -18.48 -16.44
CA LYS A 94 7.75 -19.60 -16.98
C LYS A 94 6.26 -19.32 -16.83
N SER A 95 5.87 -18.77 -15.67
CA SER A 95 4.51 -18.35 -15.38
C SER A 95 4.54 -16.97 -14.73
N PRO A 96 4.61 -15.89 -15.53
CA PRO A 96 4.71 -14.53 -15.02
C PRO A 96 3.55 -14.16 -14.10
N PHE A 97 3.88 -13.46 -13.00
CA PHE A 97 2.85 -12.97 -12.09
C PHE A 97 2.07 -11.83 -12.71
N TYR A 98 0.75 -11.85 -12.48
CA TYR A 98 -0.09 -10.69 -12.75
C TYR A 98 0.12 -9.65 -11.64
N VAL A 99 0.81 -8.56 -11.97
CA VAL A 99 1.08 -7.48 -11.01
C VAL A 99 0.12 -6.32 -11.25
N SER A 100 -0.87 -6.18 -10.36
CA SER A 100 -1.85 -5.11 -10.40
C SER A 100 -1.38 -3.87 -9.64
N HIS A 101 -1.47 -2.70 -10.26
CA HIS A 101 -1.17 -1.43 -9.60
C HIS A 101 -2.43 -0.88 -8.94
N MET A 102 -2.42 -0.76 -7.61
CA MET A 102 -3.53 -0.18 -6.87
C MET A 102 -3.59 1.34 -7.09
N GLN A 103 -4.79 1.84 -7.35
CA GLN A 103 -5.08 3.27 -7.47
C GLN A 103 -5.75 3.78 -6.19
N LEU A 104 -5.85 5.11 -6.02
CA LEU A 104 -6.41 5.70 -4.81
C LEU A 104 -7.83 5.18 -4.50
N GLN A 105 -8.66 5.00 -5.53
CA GLN A 105 -10.01 4.47 -5.37
C GLN A 105 -10.08 3.01 -4.88
N ASN A 106 -8.95 2.28 -4.90
CA ASN A 106 -8.88 0.93 -4.35
C ASN A 106 -8.70 0.92 -2.84
N PHE A 107 -8.22 2.02 -2.25
CA PHE A 107 -8.07 2.14 -0.80
C PHE A 107 -9.41 2.49 -0.20
N LYS A 108 -10.05 1.51 0.43
CA LYS A 108 -11.40 1.57 0.99
C LYS A 108 -11.34 1.51 2.52
N ASP A 109 -12.07 2.40 3.21
CA ASP A 109 -12.10 2.44 4.68
C ASP A 109 -13.07 1.41 5.26
N TYR A 110 -12.62 0.16 5.31
CA TYR A 110 -13.36 -0.93 5.94
C TYR A 110 -13.28 -0.88 7.47
N GLN A 111 -12.28 -0.19 8.04
CA GLN A 111 -12.12 -0.09 9.48
C GLN A 111 -13.14 0.87 10.09
N GLY A 112 -13.40 2.01 9.45
CA GLY A 112 -14.49 2.90 9.82
C GLY A 112 -15.84 2.21 9.71
N ALA A 113 -16.07 1.47 8.62
CA ALA A 113 -17.30 0.72 8.40
C ALA A 113 -17.53 -0.39 9.43
N SER A 114 -16.47 -1.08 9.89
CA SER A 114 -16.61 -2.16 10.88
C SER A 114 -17.04 -1.67 12.27
N LYS A 115 -16.74 -0.42 12.63
CA LYS A 115 -17.18 0.19 13.89
C LYS A 115 -18.70 0.38 13.97
N SER A 116 -19.40 0.40 12.84
CA SER A 116 -20.86 0.52 12.79
C SER A 116 -21.61 -0.77 13.18
N TYR A 117 -20.89 -1.89 13.37
CA TYR A 117 -21.45 -3.21 13.62
C TYR A 117 -20.94 -3.81 14.93
N ASN A 118 -21.66 -4.80 15.45
CA ASN A 118 -21.26 -5.52 16.65
C ASN A 118 -20.61 -6.86 16.29
N PHE A 119 -19.30 -6.97 16.50
CA PHE A 119 -18.54 -8.19 16.27
C PHE A 119 -18.02 -8.85 17.56
N LYS A 120 -18.41 -8.35 18.74
CA LYS A 120 -17.87 -8.82 20.03
C LYS A 120 -18.15 -10.30 20.30
N ASN A 121 -19.23 -10.82 19.74
CA ASN A 121 -19.65 -12.21 19.93
C ASN A 121 -18.91 -13.20 19.00
N ILE A 122 -18.02 -12.72 18.13
CA ILE A 122 -17.26 -13.55 17.21
C ILE A 122 -15.86 -13.78 17.80
N PRO A 123 -15.49 -15.01 18.18
CA PRO A 123 -14.23 -15.29 18.85
C PRO A 123 -13.07 -15.44 17.84
N TYR A 124 -12.70 -14.34 17.16
CA TYR A 124 -11.74 -14.34 16.03
C TYR A 124 -10.42 -15.09 16.28
N CYS A 125 -9.89 -15.08 17.50
CA CYS A 125 -8.64 -15.78 17.83
C CYS A 125 -8.76 -17.31 17.66
N ALA A 126 -9.91 -17.89 18.00
CA ALA A 126 -10.13 -19.34 18.01
C ALA A 126 -10.81 -19.87 16.74
N LEU A 127 -11.20 -18.99 15.80
CA LEU A 127 -11.91 -19.40 14.59
C LEU A 127 -11.03 -20.20 13.64
N LYS A 128 -11.66 -21.20 13.01
CA LYS A 128 -11.07 -22.00 11.92
C LYS A 128 -11.77 -21.78 10.60
N VAL A 129 -13.08 -21.50 10.63
CA VAL A 129 -13.87 -21.23 9.43
C VAL A 129 -14.82 -20.07 9.67
N LEU A 130 -14.87 -19.15 8.71
CA LEU A 130 -15.89 -18.12 8.58
C LEU A 130 -16.69 -18.36 7.30
N LYS A 131 -18.00 -18.15 7.35
CA LYS A 131 -18.90 -18.29 6.21
C LYS A 131 -19.85 -17.10 6.13
N TYR A 132 -20.00 -16.61 4.91
CA TYR A 132 -20.81 -15.45 4.56
C TYR A 132 -21.78 -15.85 3.44
N LEU A 133 -23.03 -15.43 3.55
CA LEU A 133 -24.09 -15.70 2.59
C LEU A 133 -24.65 -14.37 2.06
N SER A 134 -24.90 -14.30 0.75
CA SER A 134 -25.44 -13.09 0.10
C SER A 134 -26.84 -12.74 0.60
N ASN A 135 -27.70 -13.75 0.79
CA ASN A 135 -29.07 -13.58 1.27
C ASN A 135 -29.19 -13.18 2.75
N LYS A 136 -28.10 -13.27 3.53
CA LYS A 136 -28.08 -12.96 4.96
C LYS A 136 -26.95 -11.98 5.30
N PRO A 137 -27.06 -10.72 4.83
CA PRO A 137 -25.98 -9.73 4.94
C PRO A 137 -25.63 -9.35 6.39
N MET A 138 -26.56 -9.54 7.34
CA MET A 138 -26.37 -9.20 8.76
C MET A 138 -25.99 -10.40 9.65
N GLN A 139 -25.73 -11.58 9.07
CA GLN A 139 -25.32 -12.77 9.83
C GLN A 139 -23.95 -13.25 9.40
N VAL A 140 -23.14 -13.70 10.36
CA VAL A 140 -21.85 -14.35 10.13
C VAL A 140 -21.93 -15.75 10.70
N TYR A 141 -21.53 -16.74 9.91
CA TYR A 141 -21.46 -18.14 10.30
C TYR A 141 -20.01 -18.49 10.62
N PHE A 142 -19.77 -19.22 11.70
CA PHE A 142 -18.41 -19.59 12.08
C PHE A 142 -18.31 -20.99 12.69
N LYS A 143 -17.12 -21.59 12.58
CA LYS A 143 -16.74 -22.86 13.25
C LYS A 143 -15.43 -22.70 14.01
N LEU A 144 -15.29 -23.47 15.08
CA LEU A 144 -14.08 -23.54 15.89
C LEU A 144 -13.17 -24.72 15.51
N SER A 145 -13.67 -25.65 14.71
CA SER A 145 -12.89 -26.74 14.12
C SER A 145 -13.08 -26.79 12.60
N HIS A 146 -12.23 -27.58 11.93
CA HIS A 146 -12.40 -27.95 10.52
C HIS A 146 -13.30 -29.17 10.32
N SER A 147 -13.87 -29.72 11.41
CA SER A 147 -14.72 -30.91 11.34
C SER A 147 -15.97 -30.64 10.48
N GLU A 148 -16.28 -31.60 9.61
CA GLU A 148 -17.49 -31.58 8.80
C GLU A 148 -18.74 -31.76 9.67
N VAL A 149 -18.60 -32.47 10.80
CA VAL A 149 -19.68 -32.80 11.75
C VAL A 149 -20.09 -31.61 12.61
N GLU A 150 -19.19 -30.66 12.88
CA GLU A 150 -19.53 -29.48 13.68
C GLU A 150 -20.47 -28.55 12.89
N ASP A 151 -21.61 -28.18 13.46
CA ASP A 151 -22.51 -27.21 12.84
C ASP A 151 -21.99 -25.77 12.93
N PHE A 152 -22.39 -24.93 11.97
CA PHE A 152 -22.03 -23.51 12.01
C PHE A 152 -22.78 -22.78 13.12
N LYS A 153 -22.04 -22.10 13.98
CA LYS A 153 -22.59 -21.12 14.92
C LYS A 153 -22.92 -19.83 14.16
N VAL A 154 -24.02 -19.19 14.55
CA VAL A 154 -24.53 -17.98 13.88
C VAL A 154 -24.40 -16.78 14.79
N CYS A 155 -23.81 -15.69 14.29
CA CYS A 155 -23.76 -14.41 14.97
C CYS A 155 -24.43 -13.32 14.12
N SER A 156 -25.38 -12.58 14.73
CA SER A 156 -25.91 -11.35 14.14
C SER A 156 -24.95 -10.19 14.41
N ILE A 157 -24.64 -9.39 13.39
CA ILE A 157 -23.72 -8.25 13.50
C ILE A 157 -24.44 -6.90 13.66
N VAL A 158 -25.77 -6.92 13.78
CA VAL A 158 -26.61 -5.71 13.90
C VAL A 158 -26.25 -4.94 15.17
N SER A 159 -25.98 -3.63 15.03
CA SER A 159 -25.74 -2.74 16.17
C SER A 159 -27.05 -2.34 16.88
N GLN A 160 -26.99 -2.09 18.18
CA GLN A 160 -28.15 -1.62 18.96
C GLN A 160 -28.67 -0.26 18.47
N MET A 161 -27.82 0.61 17.92
CA MET A 161 -28.24 1.90 17.34
C MET A 161 -29.17 1.74 16.13
N THR A 162 -29.02 0.68 15.34
CA THR A 162 -29.81 0.44 14.13
C THR A 162 -31.23 -0.05 14.44
N ARG A 163 -31.50 -0.49 15.68
CA ARG A 163 -32.83 -0.97 16.09
C ARG A 163 -33.85 0.16 16.30
N LYS A 164 -33.42 1.40 16.54
CA LYS A 164 -34.34 2.53 16.80
C LYS A 164 -35.00 3.11 15.54
N ASN A 165 -34.45 2.86 14.35
CA ASN A 165 -34.95 3.40 13.07
C ASN A 165 -35.60 2.29 12.20
N SER A 166 -36.40 1.43 12.84
CA SER A 166 -36.91 0.19 12.26
C SER A 166 -38.17 0.40 11.43
N ALA A 167 -38.00 0.50 10.12
CA ALA A 167 -38.92 -0.03 9.10
C ALA A 167 -38.22 -0.18 7.74
N ALA A 168 -37.24 0.69 7.43
CA ALA A 168 -36.50 0.68 6.16
C ALA A 168 -35.05 0.15 6.25
N ALA A 169 -34.58 -0.24 7.44
CA ALA A 169 -33.20 -0.66 7.71
C ALA A 169 -32.87 -2.08 7.21
N MET A 170 -33.57 -2.57 6.17
CA MET A 170 -33.22 -3.81 5.50
C MET A 170 -32.11 -3.56 4.46
N VAL A 171 -31.19 -4.51 4.41
CA VAL A 171 -30.36 -4.92 3.26
C VAL A 171 -28.95 -4.33 3.11
N ASN A 172 -28.69 -3.04 3.21
CA ASN A 172 -27.42 -2.50 2.68
C ASN A 172 -26.32 -2.24 3.73
N LEU A 173 -25.09 -2.74 3.50
CA LEU A 173 -23.91 -2.36 4.29
C LEU A 173 -23.59 -0.88 4.04
N PRO A 174 -22.96 -0.15 4.98
CA PRO A 174 -22.62 1.25 4.79
C PRO A 174 -21.81 1.44 3.53
N VAL A 175 -21.97 2.61 2.93
CA VAL A 175 -21.12 3.05 1.82
C VAL A 175 -19.69 3.09 2.34
N ILE A 176 -18.83 2.26 1.75
CA ILE A 176 -17.41 2.24 2.10
C ILE A 176 -16.79 3.49 1.49
N LYS A 177 -16.28 4.36 2.35
CA LYS A 177 -15.60 5.58 1.92
C LYS A 177 -14.27 5.21 1.29
N ILE A 178 -13.89 5.93 0.24
CA ILE A 178 -12.52 5.90 -0.25
C ILE A 178 -11.65 6.53 0.84
N CYS A 179 -10.56 5.85 1.20
CA CYS A 179 -9.56 6.43 2.07
C CYS A 179 -9.09 7.73 1.42
N SER A 180 -9.32 8.84 2.10
CA SER A 180 -8.71 10.10 1.71
C SER A 180 -7.20 9.86 1.60
N ALA A 181 -6.63 10.15 0.43
CA ALA A 181 -5.19 10.30 0.33
C ALA A 181 -4.75 11.24 1.47
N PRO A 182 -3.59 11.00 2.10
CA PRO A 182 -2.99 12.03 2.93
C PRO A 182 -3.05 13.33 2.12
N ARG A 183 -3.73 14.37 2.64
CA ARG A 183 -3.87 15.69 1.99
C ARG A 183 -2.57 15.99 1.28
N GLU A 184 -2.58 16.26 -0.03
CA GLU A 184 -1.41 16.49 -0.89
C GLU A 184 -0.19 16.94 -0.10
N CYS A 185 0.49 15.98 0.50
CA CYS A 185 1.48 16.31 1.49
C CYS A 185 2.71 16.44 0.63
N LEU A 186 2.94 17.67 0.18
CA LEU A 186 4.17 18.08 -0.49
C LEU A 186 5.31 17.32 0.19
N LEU A 187 6.06 16.55 -0.60
CA LEU A 187 7.19 15.80 -0.06
C LEU A 187 8.01 16.78 0.80
N PRO A 188 8.25 16.46 2.09
CA PRO A 188 9.02 17.34 2.97
C PRO A 188 10.32 17.76 2.29
N GLU A 189 10.76 19.01 2.48
CA GLU A 189 11.95 19.55 1.80
C GLU A 189 13.18 18.63 1.97
N ASP A 190 13.33 18.04 3.16
CA ASP A 190 14.40 17.09 3.48
C ASP A 190 14.36 15.83 2.62
N LYS A 191 13.16 15.28 2.36
CA LYS A 191 13.00 14.12 1.47
C LYS A 191 13.32 14.49 0.03
N VAL A 192 12.91 15.68 -0.42
CA VAL A 192 13.22 16.17 -1.76
C VAL A 192 14.73 16.36 -1.93
N TYR A 193 15.42 16.88 -0.91
CA TYR A 193 16.87 17.00 -0.90
C TYR A 193 17.58 15.64 -0.95
N CYS A 194 17.14 14.68 -0.15
CA CYS A 194 17.66 13.32 -0.17
C CYS A 194 17.48 12.67 -1.55
N LEU A 195 16.31 12.82 -2.18
CA LEU A 195 16.08 12.33 -3.54
C LEU A 195 16.99 13.02 -4.56
N TYR A 196 17.24 14.32 -4.42
CA TYR A 196 18.18 15.05 -5.27
C TYR A 196 19.62 14.55 -5.10
N LYS A 197 20.08 14.31 -3.87
CA LYS A 197 21.40 13.72 -3.60
C LYS A 197 21.55 12.32 -4.18
N LEU A 198 20.50 11.52 -4.10
CA LEU A 198 20.47 10.17 -4.67
C LEU A 198 20.46 10.22 -6.20
N PHE A 199 19.93 11.29 -6.80
CA PHE A 199 19.70 11.40 -8.24
C PHE A 199 20.92 11.05 -9.11
N LYS A 200 22.13 11.42 -8.69
CA LYS A 200 23.38 11.09 -9.43
C LYS A 200 23.71 9.59 -9.46
N TYR A 201 23.23 8.83 -8.48
CA TYR A 201 23.50 7.39 -8.35
C TYR A 201 22.40 6.52 -8.96
N LEU A 202 21.32 7.12 -9.45
CA LEU A 202 20.18 6.38 -9.97
C LEU A 202 20.39 5.94 -11.42
N PRO A 203 19.88 4.77 -11.81
CA PRO A 203 19.73 4.41 -13.21
C PRO A 203 18.83 5.42 -13.95
N GLU A 204 19.04 5.61 -15.26
CA GLU A 204 18.30 6.60 -16.06
C GLU A 204 16.78 6.42 -15.99
N VAL A 205 16.32 5.18 -15.88
CA VAL A 205 14.88 4.92 -15.85
C VAL A 205 14.24 5.37 -14.54
N ASP A 206 14.95 5.22 -13.42
CA ASP A 206 14.51 5.71 -12.11
C ASP A 206 14.64 7.24 -12.02
N LYS A 207 15.66 7.83 -12.67
CA LYS A 207 15.77 9.29 -12.82
C LYS A 207 14.55 9.87 -13.52
N THR A 208 14.07 9.23 -14.58
CA THR A 208 12.86 9.66 -15.30
C THR A 208 11.64 9.61 -14.40
N TYR A 209 11.43 8.50 -13.67
CA TYR A 209 10.34 8.39 -12.70
C TYR A 209 10.38 9.52 -11.66
N ILE A 210 11.53 9.78 -11.05
CA ILE A 210 11.68 10.85 -10.05
C ILE A 210 11.50 12.24 -10.66
N ARG A 211 11.95 12.47 -11.91
CA ARG A 211 11.67 13.72 -12.62
C ARG A 211 10.17 13.92 -12.79
N THR A 212 9.45 12.92 -13.30
CA THR A 212 7.99 12.97 -13.46
C THR A 212 7.30 13.23 -12.13
N LEU A 213 7.77 12.59 -11.06
CA LEU A 213 7.32 12.85 -9.71
C LEU A 213 7.53 14.32 -9.37
N PHE A 214 8.75 14.86 -9.52
CA PHE A 214 8.99 16.28 -9.28
C PHE A 214 8.13 17.21 -10.15
N TYR A 215 7.84 16.89 -11.42
CA TYR A 215 6.93 17.68 -12.25
C TYR A 215 5.48 17.64 -11.76
N GLN A 216 4.99 16.45 -11.38
CA GLN A 216 3.67 16.30 -10.77
C GLN A 216 3.55 17.05 -9.43
N TYR A 217 4.67 17.22 -8.70
CA TYR A 217 4.75 17.90 -7.42
C TYR A 217 5.23 19.38 -7.50
N LYS A 218 5.33 19.99 -8.70
CA LYS A 218 5.86 21.37 -8.91
C LYS A 218 5.01 22.13 -9.91
N ASP A 219 4.38 23.25 -9.54
CA ASP A 219 4.99 24.58 -9.45
C ASP A 219 6.52 24.64 -9.69
N GLU A 220 6.92 24.79 -10.96
CA GLU A 220 8.32 24.77 -11.44
C GLU A 220 9.27 25.72 -10.70
N GLN A 221 8.73 26.78 -10.09
CA GLN A 221 9.42 27.79 -9.29
C GLN A 221 10.19 27.17 -8.10
N ASN A 222 9.61 26.16 -7.43
CA ASN A 222 10.24 25.52 -6.29
C ASN A 222 11.42 24.61 -6.69
N ILE A 223 11.47 24.04 -7.90
CA ILE A 223 12.66 23.31 -8.40
C ILE A 223 13.84 24.25 -8.52
N LYS A 224 13.63 25.42 -9.12
CA LYS A 224 14.70 26.42 -9.33
C LYS A 224 15.21 26.97 -8.00
N LYS A 225 14.29 27.25 -7.06
CA LYS A 225 14.63 27.69 -5.69
C LYS A 225 15.41 26.63 -4.91
N LEU A 226 14.98 25.36 -4.97
CA LEU A 226 15.68 24.23 -4.34
C LEU A 226 17.06 24.00 -4.97
N LYS A 227 17.18 24.00 -6.31
CA LYS A 227 18.48 23.91 -7.00
C LYS A 227 19.45 25.01 -6.56
N LYS A 228 18.96 26.24 -6.39
CA LYS A 228 19.77 27.39 -5.92
C LYS A 228 20.19 27.23 -4.45
N LYS A 229 19.26 26.81 -3.57
CA LYS A 229 19.50 26.53 -2.13
C LYS A 229 20.46 25.34 -1.89
N PHE A 230 20.44 24.33 -2.77
CA PHE A 230 21.33 23.17 -2.63
C PHE A 230 22.74 23.43 -3.16
N LYS A 231 22.88 24.27 -4.20
CA LYS A 231 24.20 24.70 -4.69
C LYS A 231 24.97 25.54 -3.65
N SER A 232 24.28 26.30 -2.78
CA SER A 232 24.92 26.99 -1.67
C SER A 232 25.35 26.04 -0.54
N LEU A 233 24.55 25.02 -0.21
CA LEU A 233 24.87 24.03 0.83
C LEU A 233 26.01 23.07 0.46
N GLU A 234 26.18 22.74 -0.82
CA GLU A 234 27.34 21.95 -1.29
C GLU A 234 28.64 22.77 -1.25
N ASN A 235 28.56 24.09 -1.43
CA ASN A 235 29.72 24.98 -1.35
C ASN A 235 30.17 25.25 0.10
N GLU A 236 29.25 25.27 1.06
CA GLU A 236 29.58 25.40 2.50
C GLU A 236 30.23 24.13 3.08
N ASN A 237 29.89 22.95 2.55
CA ASN A 237 30.40 21.67 3.05
C ASN A 237 31.70 21.19 2.38
N ASN A 238 32.32 21.98 1.50
CA ASN A 238 33.57 21.61 0.83
C ASN A 238 34.61 22.76 0.88
N PRO A 239 35.43 22.88 1.94
CA PRO A 239 36.30 24.05 2.17
C PRO A 239 37.56 24.10 1.28
N LYS A 240 37.70 23.25 0.26
CA LYS A 240 38.98 23.04 -0.45
C LYS A 240 39.15 23.75 -1.81
N LEU A 241 38.34 24.77 -2.14
CA LEU A 241 38.57 25.58 -3.34
C LEU A 241 38.83 27.08 -3.12
N ASN A 242 38.87 27.57 -1.87
CA ASN A 242 39.19 28.98 -1.57
C ASN A 242 40.67 29.22 -1.22
N LYS A 243 41.60 28.50 -1.87
CA LYS A 243 43.04 28.80 -1.81
C LYS A 243 43.65 28.77 -3.21
N LYS A 244 43.25 29.71 -4.07
CA LYS A 244 43.96 30.04 -5.31
C LYS A 244 43.70 31.47 -5.74
N SER A 245 43.92 32.42 -4.83
CA SER A 245 43.95 33.85 -5.16
C SER A 245 44.89 34.64 -4.25
N GLU A 246 46.07 34.09 -3.92
CA GLU A 246 47.17 34.89 -3.41
C GLU A 246 48.47 34.38 -4.04
N SER A 247 49.03 35.21 -4.93
CA SER A 247 50.42 35.25 -5.42
C SER A 247 50.50 35.47 -6.94
N LYS A 248 50.32 36.72 -7.37
CA LYS A 248 51.09 37.28 -8.50
C LYS A 248 51.43 38.73 -8.20
N THR A 249 52.59 38.91 -7.59
CA THR A 249 53.36 40.14 -7.49
C THR A 249 53.68 40.66 -8.89
N LYS A 250 53.61 41.98 -9.12
CA LYS A 250 54.55 42.69 -10.01
C LYS A 250 54.86 44.11 -9.49
N PRO A 251 56.12 44.57 -9.59
CA PRO A 251 56.58 45.87 -9.12
C PRO A 251 56.64 46.90 -10.28
N ASN A 252 56.58 48.22 -9.99
CA ASN A 252 57.60 49.18 -10.46
C ASN A 252 57.43 50.63 -9.96
N LYS A 253 58.52 51.12 -9.35
CA LYS A 253 59.25 52.41 -9.48
C LYS A 253 58.53 53.74 -9.84
N ASN A 254 58.73 54.68 -8.92
CA ASN A 254 59.24 56.07 -9.03
C ASN A 254 58.63 57.06 -10.04
N LYS A 255 58.24 58.24 -9.52
CA LYS A 255 58.99 59.52 -9.57
C LYS A 255 58.16 60.61 -8.85
N ASP A 256 58.63 61.15 -7.73
CA ASP A 256 59.42 62.40 -7.63
C ASP A 256 58.70 63.67 -8.17
N LYS A 257 58.37 64.59 -7.25
CA LYS A 257 58.81 66.01 -7.18
C LYS A 257 57.84 66.82 -6.28
N THR A 258 58.31 67.34 -5.13
CA THR A 258 58.72 68.75 -4.85
C THR A 258 57.55 69.75 -5.00
N LEU A 259 57.26 70.75 -4.16
CA LEU A 259 57.99 71.73 -3.35
C LEU A 259 56.85 72.48 -2.58
N MET A 260 56.85 72.77 -1.28
CA MET A 260 57.53 73.83 -0.52
C MET A 260 57.17 73.64 0.96
#